data_AF-A0A538B3V6-F1
#
_entry.id   AF-A0A538B3V6-F1
#
_cell.length_a   1.000
_cell.length_b   1.000
_cell.length_c   1.000
_cell.angle_alpha   90.00
_cell.angle_beta   90.00
_cell.angle_gamma   90.00
#
_symmetry.space_group_name_H-M   'P 1'
#
loop_
_entity.id
_entity.type
_entity.pdbx_description
1 polymer ?
#
loop_
_entity_poly.entity_id
_entity_poly.type
_entity_poly.pdbx_seq_one_letter_code
_entity_poly.pdbx_strand_id
1 'polypeptide(L)'
;MVLLQPAAGLAAGAPTWHTQPAPGADLYRAGSATVLVVDTARPDQLLRAVHAAGVRTIDLLVMTKQSRTTSAAVASLLARIHARHVAGADAGEVIVGPIDVRINPAGVVVARR
;
A
#
# COMPACT_ATOMS: atom_id res chain seq x y z
N MET A 1 10.09 47.04 -11.28
CA MET A 1 10.58 45.84 -11.99
C MET A 1 10.23 44.62 -11.15
N VAL A 2 9.48 43.69 -11.74
CA VAL A 2 8.88 42.52 -11.09
C VAL A 2 9.92 41.39 -11.04
N LEU A 3 10.26 40.92 -9.84
CA LEU A 3 11.03 39.70 -9.63
C LEU A 3 10.08 38.50 -9.77
N LEU A 4 10.24 37.77 -10.88
CA LEU A 4 9.61 36.49 -11.15
C LEU A 4 9.84 35.53 -9.97
N GLN A 5 8.75 35.11 -9.33
CA GLN A 5 8.76 34.04 -8.35
C GLN A 5 9.12 32.72 -9.07
N PRO A 6 10.10 31.93 -8.60
CA PRO A 6 10.23 30.56 -9.06
C PRO A 6 9.06 29.77 -8.48
N ALA A 7 7.99 29.66 -9.26
CA ALA A 7 7.00 28.61 -9.11
C ALA A 7 7.70 27.28 -9.48
N ALA A 8 8.58 26.80 -8.60
CA ALA A 8 8.93 25.40 -8.51
C ALA A 8 7.68 24.68 -8.00
N GLY A 9 6.66 24.62 -8.86
CA GLY A 9 5.54 23.72 -8.72
C GLY A 9 6.17 22.34 -8.63
N LEU A 10 6.18 21.81 -7.41
CA LEU A 10 6.47 20.43 -7.11
C LEU A 10 5.76 19.59 -8.16
N ALA A 11 6.55 19.04 -9.09
CA ALA A 11 6.15 17.84 -9.81
C ALA A 11 6.11 16.73 -8.75
N ALA A 12 5.06 16.75 -7.93
CA ALA A 12 4.58 15.56 -7.27
C ALA A 12 4.12 14.68 -8.44
N GLY A 13 5.09 13.94 -9.02
CA GLY A 13 4.82 12.96 -10.05
C GLY A 13 3.62 12.17 -9.59
N ALA A 14 2.62 12.04 -10.47
CA ALA A 14 1.39 11.33 -10.15
C ALA A 14 1.79 10.05 -9.40
N PRO A 15 1.21 9.78 -8.22
CA PRO A 15 1.63 8.65 -7.40
C PRO A 15 1.69 7.43 -8.30
N THR A 16 2.87 6.82 -8.39
CA THR A 16 3.10 5.67 -9.24
C THR A 16 2.07 4.61 -8.87
N TRP A 17 1.36 4.12 -9.89
CA TRP A 17 0.24 3.21 -9.69
C TRP A 17 0.63 1.96 -8.89
N HIS A 18 1.90 1.55 -9.04
CA HIS A 18 2.58 0.49 -8.31
C HIS A 18 3.93 1.04 -7.83
N THR A 19 4.20 0.82 -6.56
CA THR A 19 5.48 1.08 -5.92
C THR A 19 5.77 -0.10 -5.02
N GLN A 20 7.01 -0.57 -5.00
CA GLN A 20 7.45 -1.57 -4.05
C GLN A 20 8.18 -0.88 -2.88
N PRO A 21 7.47 -0.52 -1.78
CA PRO A 21 8.10 0.16 -0.65
C PRO A 21 9.17 -0.70 0.03
N ALA A 22 8.98 -2.01 0.10
CA ALA A 22 9.93 -2.94 0.72
C ALA A 22 9.96 -4.29 -0.02
N PRO A 23 11.04 -5.08 0.12
CA PRO A 23 11.06 -6.46 -0.35
C PRO A 23 9.89 -7.25 0.23
N GLY A 24 9.04 -7.83 -0.64
CA GLY A 24 7.84 -8.56 -0.22
C GLY A 24 6.67 -7.68 0.25
N ALA A 25 6.69 -6.37 -0.07
CA ALA A 25 5.55 -5.49 0.10
C ALA A 25 5.33 -4.64 -1.15
N ASP A 26 4.14 -4.76 -1.74
CA ASP A 26 3.73 -4.03 -2.94
C ASP A 26 2.62 -3.05 -2.58
N LEU A 27 2.81 -1.79 -2.94
CA LEU A 27 1.86 -0.71 -2.74
C LEU A 27 1.24 -0.32 -4.07
N TYR A 28 -0.07 -0.43 -4.17
CA TYR A 28 -0.83 0.02 -5.32
C TYR A 28 -1.68 1.23 -4.93
N ARG A 29 -1.60 2.30 -5.72
CA ARG A 29 -2.37 3.52 -5.48
C ARG A 29 -3.04 3.99 -6.75
N ALA A 30 -4.36 4.20 -6.69
CA ALA A 30 -5.11 4.76 -7.79
C ALA A 30 -6.15 5.76 -7.25
N GLY A 31 -5.94 7.05 -7.55
CA GLY A 31 -6.77 8.13 -7.00
C GLY A 31 -6.68 8.17 -5.48
N SER A 32 -7.80 7.96 -4.80
CA SER A 32 -7.88 7.89 -3.33
C SER A 32 -7.70 6.48 -2.77
N ALA A 33 -7.72 5.43 -3.61
CA ALA A 33 -7.62 4.05 -3.14
C ALA A 33 -6.16 3.65 -2.95
N THR A 34 -5.86 3.11 -1.76
CA THR A 34 -4.54 2.57 -1.44
C THR A 34 -4.64 1.11 -1.02
N VAL A 35 -3.95 0.24 -1.76
CA VAL A 35 -3.85 -1.20 -1.49
C VAL A 35 -2.40 -1.55 -1.15
N LEU A 36 -2.19 -2.20 -0.01
CA LEU A 36 -0.88 -2.71 0.39
C LEU A 36 -0.93 -4.23 0.43
N VAL A 37 -0.18 -4.89 -0.45
CA VAL A 37 -0.01 -6.34 -0.46
C VAL A 37 1.28 -6.68 0.27
N VAL A 38 1.19 -7.55 1.27
CA VAL A 38 2.32 -7.96 2.12
C VAL A 38 2.47 -9.47 2.07
N ASP A 39 3.62 -9.91 1.57
CA ASP A 39 4.01 -11.32 1.52
C ASP A 39 4.97 -11.65 2.66
N THR A 40 6.24 -11.27 2.50
CA THR A 40 7.28 -11.48 3.52
C THR A 40 7.99 -10.18 3.85
N ALA A 41 7.29 -9.24 4.49
CA ALA A 41 7.90 -7.99 4.94
C ALA A 41 8.29 -8.06 6.43
N ARG A 42 9.49 -7.54 6.75
CA ARG A 42 9.89 -7.36 8.16
C ARG A 42 9.11 -6.18 8.77
N PRO A 43 8.68 -6.26 10.04
CA PRO A 43 7.90 -5.22 10.73
C PRO A 43 8.48 -3.80 10.59
N ASP A 44 9.74 -3.64 10.98
CA ASP A 44 10.41 -2.34 10.95
C ASP A 44 10.60 -1.77 9.55
N GLN A 45 10.91 -2.62 8.57
CA GLN A 45 11.05 -2.18 7.18
C GLN A 45 9.72 -1.77 6.59
N LEU A 46 8.66 -2.56 6.82
CA LEU A 46 7.33 -2.24 6.32
C LEU A 46 6.86 -0.89 6.86
N LEU A 47 6.98 -0.68 8.17
CA LEU A 47 6.52 0.56 8.79
C LEU A 47 7.33 1.77 8.31
N ARG A 48 8.66 1.66 8.24
CA ARG A 48 9.50 2.73 7.68
C ARG A 48 9.17 3.01 6.22
N ALA A 49 8.97 1.96 5.41
CA ALA A 49 8.76 2.11 3.98
C ALA A 49 7.37 2.67 3.66
N VAL A 50 6.34 2.25 4.38
CA VAL A 50 4.98 2.81 4.25
C VAL A 50 4.95 4.28 4.72
N HIS A 51 5.67 4.60 5.80
CA HIS A 51 5.85 5.98 6.25
C HIS A 51 6.64 6.83 5.24
N ALA A 52 7.71 6.28 4.66
CA ALA A 52 8.49 6.94 3.60
C ALA A 52 7.68 7.14 2.31
N ALA A 53 6.76 6.21 2.00
CA ALA A 53 5.80 6.34 0.91
C ALA A 53 4.66 7.34 1.22
N GLY A 54 4.67 7.97 2.40
CA GLY A 54 3.71 8.99 2.81
C GLY A 54 2.28 8.47 2.97
N VAL A 55 2.11 7.16 3.15
CA VAL A 55 0.77 6.55 3.28
C VAL A 55 0.26 6.80 4.70
N ARG A 56 -0.80 7.59 4.82
CA ARG A 56 -1.47 7.87 6.10
C ARG A 56 -2.68 6.96 6.35
N THR A 57 -3.29 6.49 5.28
CA THR A 57 -4.49 5.65 5.29
C THR A 57 -4.35 4.55 4.24
N ILE A 58 -4.71 3.34 4.61
CA ILE A 58 -4.76 2.18 3.72
C ILE A 58 -6.21 1.76 3.60
N ASP A 59 -6.72 1.60 2.39
CA ASP A 59 -8.10 1.14 2.21
C ASP A 59 -8.18 -0.38 2.30
N LEU A 60 -7.17 -1.07 1.76
CA LEU A 60 -7.05 -2.52 1.83
C LEU A 60 -5.61 -2.96 2.10
N LEU A 61 -5.44 -3.76 3.13
CA LEU A 61 -4.20 -4.46 3.43
C LEU A 61 -4.39 -5.95 3.13
N VAL A 62 -3.64 -6.50 2.19
CA VAL A 62 -3.68 -7.92 1.81
C VAL A 62 -2.48 -8.63 2.40
N MET A 63 -2.70 -9.71 3.15
CA MET A 63 -1.64 -10.57 3.67
C MET A 63 -1.65 -11.90 2.90
N THR A 64 -0.69 -12.11 2.02
CA THR A 64 -0.57 -13.38 1.26
C THR A 64 0.01 -14.50 2.10
N LYS A 65 0.81 -14.18 3.12
CA LYS A 65 1.37 -15.18 4.04
C LYS A 65 1.14 -14.80 5.49
N GLN A 66 0.27 -15.55 6.17
CA GLN A 66 0.05 -15.43 7.62
C GLN A 66 1.21 -16.06 8.38
N SER A 67 2.28 -15.29 8.57
CA SER A 67 3.35 -15.63 9.52
C SER A 67 3.19 -14.78 10.78
N ARG A 68 3.59 -15.33 11.95
CA ARG A 68 3.53 -14.60 13.23
C ARG A 68 4.27 -13.25 13.16
N THR A 69 5.38 -13.20 12.42
CA THR A 69 6.16 -12.00 12.15
C THR A 69 5.40 -10.97 11.30
N THR A 70 4.74 -11.41 10.22
CA THR A 70 3.93 -10.55 9.35
C THR A 70 2.70 -10.03 10.09
N SER A 71 2.08 -10.85 10.94
CA SER A 71 0.96 -10.41 11.78
C SER A 71 1.39 -9.35 12.79
N ALA A 72 2.57 -9.48 13.41
CA ALA A 72 3.11 -8.45 14.30
C ALA A 72 3.48 -7.16 13.55
N ALA A 73 3.98 -7.28 12.32
CA ALA A 73 4.24 -6.15 11.43
C ALA A 73 2.95 -5.37 11.13
N VAL A 74 1.90 -6.08 10.73
CA VAL A 74 0.59 -5.51 10.41
C VAL A 74 -0.03 -4.90 11.66
N ALA A 75 0.00 -5.56 12.82
CA ALA A 75 -0.51 -5.00 14.07
C ALA A 75 0.20 -3.69 14.45
N SER A 76 1.53 -3.63 14.33
CA SER A 76 2.30 -2.40 14.57
C SER A 76 1.98 -1.30 13.57
N LEU A 77 1.67 -1.69 12.33
CA LEU A 77 1.29 -0.77 11.27
C LEU A 77 -0.12 -0.21 11.50
N LEU A 78 -1.09 -1.07 11.83
CA LEU A 78 -2.47 -0.70 12.17
C LEU A 78 -2.57 0.21 13.39
N ALA A 79 -1.62 0.09 14.33
CA ALA A 79 -1.52 0.99 15.48
C ALA A 79 -1.14 2.44 15.10
N ARG A 80 -0.56 2.66 13.91
CA ARG A 80 -0.11 3.99 13.45
C ARG A 80 -0.82 4.48 12.18
N ILE A 81 -1.32 3.56 11.37
CA ILE A 81 -1.91 3.80 10.06
C ILE A 81 -3.29 3.16 10.06
N HIS A 82 -4.32 3.95 9.78
CA HIS A 82 -5.67 3.44 9.65
C HIS A 82 -5.78 2.57 8.40
N ALA A 83 -6.00 1.26 8.58
CA ALA A 83 -6.49 0.40 7.51
C ALA A 83 -8.01 0.29 7.59
N ARG A 84 -8.72 0.49 6.48
CA ARG A 84 -10.18 0.27 6.42
C ARG A 84 -10.52 -1.21 6.35
N HIS A 85 -9.76 -1.98 5.56
CA HIS A 85 -9.96 -3.41 5.40
C HIS A 85 -8.64 -4.17 5.47
N VAL A 86 -8.69 -5.36 6.07
CA VAL A 86 -7.59 -6.32 6.09
C VAL A 86 -8.11 -7.63 5.50
N ALA A 87 -7.45 -8.10 4.46
CA ALA A 87 -7.76 -9.32 3.72
C ALA A 87 -6.60 -10.32 3.86
N GLY A 88 -6.93 -11.60 4.07
CA GLY A 88 -5.96 -12.68 4.01
C GLY A 88 -5.79 -13.24 2.60
N ALA A 89 -4.88 -14.20 2.45
CA ALA A 89 -4.60 -14.92 1.21
C ALA A 89 -5.83 -15.65 0.61
N ASP A 90 -6.85 -15.91 1.45
CA ASP A 90 -8.08 -16.62 1.08
C ASP A 90 -9.29 -15.68 0.89
N ALA A 91 -9.08 -14.36 0.89
CA ALA A 91 -10.19 -13.40 0.81
C ALA A 91 -10.87 -13.34 -0.58
N GLY A 92 -10.25 -13.90 -1.62
CA GLY A 92 -10.79 -13.89 -2.97
C GLY A 92 -10.69 -12.54 -3.66
N GLU A 93 -11.79 -12.01 -4.17
CA GLU A 93 -11.85 -10.73 -4.89
C GLU A 93 -12.29 -9.58 -3.98
N VAL A 94 -11.51 -8.50 -3.96
CA VAL A 94 -11.77 -7.31 -3.15
C VAL A 94 -11.69 -6.08 -4.02
N ILE A 95 -12.78 -5.31 -4.05
CA ILE A 95 -12.89 -4.07 -4.83
C ILE A 95 -12.65 -2.88 -3.90
N VAL A 96 -11.71 -2.03 -4.27
CA VAL A 96 -11.29 -0.85 -3.50
C VAL A 96 -11.32 0.37 -4.41
N GLY A 97 -12.50 1.00 -4.51
CA GLY A 97 -12.72 2.13 -5.42
C GLY A 97 -12.43 1.72 -6.88
N PRO A 98 -11.45 2.35 -7.58
CA PRO A 98 -11.07 2.00 -8.94
C PRO A 98 -10.08 0.81 -9.03
N ILE A 99 -9.75 0.15 -7.92
CA ILE A 99 -8.80 -0.98 -7.89
C ILE A 99 -9.57 -2.27 -7.64
N ASP A 100 -9.33 -3.26 -8.48
CA ASP A 100 -9.79 -4.64 -8.32
C ASP A 100 -8.62 -5.51 -7.84
N VAL A 101 -8.80 -6.22 -6.73
CA VAL A 101 -7.75 -7.02 -6.10
C VAL A 101 -8.22 -8.46 -6.04
N ARG A 102 -7.64 -9.32 -6.89
CA ARG A 102 -7.91 -10.76 -6.90
C ARG A 102 -6.79 -11.49 -6.17
N ILE A 103 -7.15 -12.09 -5.05
CA ILE A 103 -6.26 -12.81 -4.16
C ILE A 103 -6.51 -14.30 -4.42
N ASN A 104 -5.50 -14.96 -4.99
CA ASN A 104 -5.51 -16.40 -5.24
C ASN A 104 -4.38 -17.06 -4.44
N PRO A 105 -4.47 -18.37 -4.16
CA PRO A 105 -3.38 -19.10 -3.51
C PRO A 105 -2.09 -19.13 -4.35
N ALA A 106 -2.18 -18.84 -5.65
CA ALA A 106 -1.02 -18.69 -6.54
C ALA A 106 -0.38 -17.28 -6.52
N GLY A 107 -1.04 -16.29 -5.91
CA GLY A 107 -0.56 -14.91 -5.86
C GLY A 107 -1.69 -13.86 -5.87
N VAL A 108 -1.31 -12.59 -5.77
CA VAL A 108 -2.24 -11.45 -5.80
C VAL A 108 -2.13 -10.74 -7.14
N VAL A 109 -3.27 -10.61 -7.81
CA VAL A 109 -3.41 -9.83 -9.04
C VAL A 109 -4.15 -8.55 -8.69
N VAL A 110 -3.51 -7.41 -8.95
CA VAL A 110 -4.12 -6.09 -8.77
C VAL A 110 -4.34 -5.47 -10.14
N ALA A 111 -5.60 -5.19 -10.47
CA ALA A 111 -6.01 -4.55 -11.70
C ALA A 111 -6.63 -3.18 -11.40
N ARG A 112 -6.44 -2.22 -12.30
CA ARG A 112 -7.17 -0.96 -12.26
C ARG A 112 -8.35 -1.07 -13.22
N ARG A 113 -9.53 -0.66 -12.75
CA ARG A 113 -10.75 -0.60 -13.55
C ARG A 113 -10.78 0.62 -14.47
#